data_AF-A0A5T1QS51-F1
#
_entry.id   AF-A0A5T1QS51-F1
#
_cell.length_a   1.000
_cell.length_b   1.000
_cell.length_c   1.000
_cell.angle_alpha   90.00
_cell.angle_beta   90.00
_cell.angle_gamma   90.00
#
_symmetry.space_group_name_H-M   'P 1'
#
loop_
_entity.id
_entity.type
_entity.pdbx_description
1 polymer ?
#
loop_
_entity_poly.entity_id
_entity_poly.type
_entity_poly.pdbx_seq_one_letter_code
_entity_poly.pdbx_strand_id
1 'polypeptide(L)'
;MNLEIFRKDENKEISLTSLEIAELTGKEHRNVTRDIETYLEKVVEGGVFKFEHTYQNPQNKQFYKCYRLPKREVLILVSGYSVELRAKIIDRLEYLENELKKQSYKPLSLKESLQMQLELLERNEKLQIENVNLKNEAKENAPLIHFANRIKDTNDAILIRDFAKILYEKNKIEIGEKRLFAFLRDNGFLMSDN
;
A
#
# COMPACT_ATOMS: atom_id res chain seq x y z
N MET A 1 -30.69 -25.44 -0.55
CA MET A 1 -30.88 -24.68 -1.79
C MET A 1 -29.55 -23.99 -2.11
N ASN A 2 -29.03 -24.09 -3.33
CA ASN A 2 -27.69 -23.64 -3.71
C ASN A 2 -27.56 -22.11 -3.64
N LEU A 3 -26.71 -21.61 -2.72
CA LEU A 3 -26.45 -20.18 -2.49
C LEU A 3 -25.26 -19.63 -3.31
N GLU A 4 -24.82 -20.32 -4.37
CA GLU A 4 -23.68 -19.90 -5.20
C GLU A 4 -24.02 -18.83 -6.27
N ILE A 5 -25.18 -18.15 -6.19
CA ILE A 5 -25.63 -17.25 -7.27
C ILE A 5 -24.93 -15.87 -7.23
N PHE A 6 -24.09 -15.57 -6.23
CA PHE A 6 -23.44 -14.25 -6.12
C PHE A 6 -21.91 -14.32 -6.23
N ARG A 7 -21.40 -14.65 -7.41
CA ARG A 7 -19.99 -14.40 -7.78
C ARG A 7 -19.90 -13.36 -8.89
N LYS A 8 -19.58 -12.12 -8.52
CA LYS A 8 -18.32 -11.45 -8.88
C LYS A 8 -18.31 -10.02 -8.31
N ASP A 9 -18.03 -9.91 -7.01
CA ASP A 9 -17.45 -8.68 -6.48
C ASP A 9 -16.03 -9.03 -6.05
N GLU A 10 -15.04 -8.31 -6.58
CA GLU A 10 -13.62 -8.44 -6.24
C GLU A 10 -13.35 -8.02 -4.78
N ASN A 11 -14.33 -7.41 -4.12
CA ASN A 11 -14.33 -7.17 -2.70
C ASN A 11 -14.69 -8.45 -1.93
N LYS A 12 -13.68 -9.03 -1.28
CA LYS A 12 -13.79 -10.06 -0.22
C LYS A 12 -14.53 -9.55 1.04
N GLU A 13 -15.45 -8.63 0.87
CA GLU A 13 -16.14 -7.98 1.97
C GLU A 13 -17.43 -8.74 2.28
N ILE A 14 -17.71 -8.92 3.57
CA ILE A 14 -18.82 -9.73 4.03
C ILE A 14 -20.11 -8.93 3.88
N SER A 15 -21.05 -9.51 3.15
CA SER A 15 -22.31 -8.88 2.78
C SER A 15 -23.46 -9.86 2.87
N LEU A 16 -24.67 -9.36 3.10
CA LEU A 16 -25.91 -10.13 2.95
C LEU A 16 -26.86 -9.44 1.99
N THR A 17 -27.60 -10.24 1.23
CA THR A 17 -28.67 -9.76 0.36
C THR A 17 -29.97 -9.57 1.13
N SER A 18 -30.86 -8.70 0.64
CA SER A 18 -32.19 -8.52 1.23
C SER A 18 -33.05 -9.78 1.19
N LEU A 19 -32.76 -10.71 0.26
CA LEU A 19 -33.38 -12.04 0.20
C LEU A 19 -32.89 -12.94 1.33
N GLU A 20 -31.58 -13.00 1.57
CA GLU A 20 -31.02 -13.77 2.69
C GLU A 20 -31.53 -13.21 4.03
N ILE A 21 -31.61 -11.89 4.17
CA ILE A 21 -32.18 -11.25 5.36
C ILE A 21 -33.65 -11.66 5.53
N ALA A 22 -34.46 -11.66 4.46
CA ALA A 22 -35.85 -12.10 4.49
C ALA A 22 -35.98 -13.57 4.93
N GLU A 23 -35.16 -14.45 4.36
CA GLU A 23 -35.14 -15.88 4.71
C GLU A 23 -34.72 -16.11 6.17
N LEU A 24 -33.63 -15.48 6.63
CA LEU A 24 -33.14 -15.61 8.01
C LEU A 24 -34.15 -15.09 9.03
N THR A 25 -34.88 -14.03 8.68
CA THR A 25 -35.81 -13.38 9.60
C THR A 25 -37.24 -13.89 9.49
N GLY A 26 -37.59 -14.62 8.43
CA GLY A 26 -38.96 -14.99 8.11
C GLY A 26 -39.85 -13.80 7.72
N LYS A 27 -39.27 -12.61 7.52
CA LYS A 27 -40.01 -11.44 7.02
C LYS A 27 -40.23 -11.57 5.51
N GLU A 28 -41.34 -11.03 5.02
CA GLU A 28 -41.51 -10.87 3.57
C GLU A 28 -40.43 -9.95 3.00
N HIS A 29 -39.90 -10.30 1.82
CA HIS A 29 -38.86 -9.54 1.12
C HIS A 29 -39.25 -8.07 0.87
N ARG A 30 -40.54 -7.81 0.62
CA ARG A 30 -41.09 -6.46 0.48
C ARG A 30 -40.91 -5.61 1.75
N ASN A 31 -41.09 -6.21 2.93
CA ASN A 31 -40.94 -5.51 4.20
C ASN A 31 -39.46 -5.23 4.50
N VAL A 32 -38.58 -6.20 4.22
CA VAL A 32 -37.13 -5.99 4.35
C VAL A 32 -36.65 -4.87 3.42
N THR A 33 -37.11 -4.85 2.17
CA THR A 33 -36.78 -3.79 1.21
C THR A 33 -37.22 -2.40 1.70
N ARG A 34 -38.43 -2.30 2.25
CA ARG A 34 -38.93 -1.06 2.85
C ARG A 34 -38.12 -0.63 4.08
N ASP A 35 -37.76 -1.59 4.95
CA ASP A 35 -36.93 -1.32 6.13
C ASP A 35 -35.55 -0.81 5.70
N ILE A 36 -34.94 -1.39 4.66
CA ILE A 36 -33.67 -0.96 4.08
C ILE A 36 -33.74 0.49 3.62
N GLU A 37 -34.74 0.83 2.80
CA GLU A 37 -34.97 2.19 2.32
C GLU A 37 -35.14 3.16 3.50
N THR A 38 -35.99 2.81 4.47
CA THR A 38 -36.31 3.68 5.62
C THR A 38 -35.11 3.91 6.56
N TYR A 39 -34.34 2.85 6.87
CA TYR A 39 -33.26 2.90 7.85
C TYR A 39 -31.95 3.43 7.25
N LEU A 40 -31.61 3.01 6.03
CA LEU A 40 -30.31 3.34 5.43
C LEU A 40 -30.33 4.66 4.67
N GLU A 41 -31.47 5.14 4.17
CA GLU A 41 -31.57 6.48 3.56
C GLU A 41 -31.19 7.59 4.55
N LYS A 42 -31.41 7.37 5.85
CA LYS A 42 -31.03 8.31 6.92
C LYS A 42 -29.54 8.28 7.28
N VAL A 43 -28.82 7.22 6.92
CA VAL A 43 -27.47 6.94 7.44
C VAL A 43 -26.41 6.94 6.33
N VAL A 44 -26.81 6.67 5.09
CA VAL A 44 -25.90 6.52 3.95
C VAL A 44 -25.95 7.78 3.08
N GLU A 45 -24.83 8.51 3.02
CA GLU A 45 -24.68 9.63 2.09
C GLU A 45 -24.80 9.14 0.64
N GLY A 46 -25.76 9.68 -0.11
CA GLY A 46 -26.09 9.23 -1.47
C GLY A 46 -27.15 8.12 -1.55
N GLY A 47 -27.74 7.73 -0.41
CA GLY A 47 -28.89 6.84 -0.35
C GLY A 47 -28.57 5.36 -0.60
N VAL A 48 -29.63 4.55 -0.58
CA VAL A 48 -29.56 3.08 -0.68
C VAL A 48 -29.22 2.55 -2.07
N PHE A 49 -29.26 3.40 -3.10
CA PHE A 49 -28.97 3.05 -4.49
C PHE A 49 -27.58 2.42 -4.67
N LYS A 50 -26.62 2.78 -3.81
CA LYS A 50 -25.26 2.19 -3.81
C LYS A 50 -25.26 0.68 -3.59
N PHE A 51 -26.30 0.17 -2.95
CA PHE A 51 -26.44 -1.24 -2.60
C PHE A 51 -27.49 -1.95 -3.45
N GLU A 52 -28.05 -1.27 -4.45
CA GLU A 52 -29.07 -1.84 -5.32
C GLU A 52 -28.47 -2.96 -6.17
N HIS A 53 -29.18 -4.08 -6.21
CA HIS A 53 -28.82 -5.24 -7.00
C HIS A 53 -30.07 -5.85 -7.63
N THR A 54 -29.90 -6.81 -8.51
CA THR A 54 -31.02 -7.54 -9.11
C THR A 54 -30.83 -9.02 -8.92
N TYR A 55 -31.95 -9.74 -8.83
CA TYR A 55 -31.95 -11.20 -8.83
C TYR A 55 -32.97 -11.72 -9.82
N GLN A 56 -32.70 -12.89 -10.38
CA GLN A 56 -33.63 -13.58 -11.23
C GLN A 56 -34.56 -14.45 -10.38
N ASN A 57 -35.87 -14.23 -10.48
CA ASN A 57 -36.83 -15.05 -9.77
C ASN A 57 -36.93 -16.44 -10.45
N PRO A 58 -36.76 -17.53 -9.69
CA PRO A 58 -36.76 -18.89 -10.25
C PRO A 58 -38.09 -19.30 -10.88
N GLN A 59 -39.21 -18.67 -10.49
CA GLN A 59 -40.55 -19.06 -10.96
C GLN A 59 -40.86 -18.56 -12.38
N ASN A 60 -40.47 -17.33 -12.69
CA ASN A 60 -40.83 -16.67 -13.95
C ASN A 60 -39.62 -16.20 -14.77
N LYS A 61 -38.41 -16.45 -14.29
CA LYS A 61 -37.13 -16.04 -14.92
C LYS A 61 -37.01 -14.52 -15.13
N GLN A 62 -37.85 -13.71 -14.48
CA GLN A 62 -37.78 -12.25 -14.55
C GLN A 62 -36.82 -11.70 -13.50
N PHE A 63 -36.27 -10.52 -13.76
CA PHE A 63 -35.38 -9.83 -12.84
C PHE A 63 -36.18 -8.93 -11.90
N TYR A 64 -35.88 -9.03 -10.61
CA TYR A 64 -36.46 -8.22 -9.55
C TYR A 64 -35.36 -7.50 -8.79
N LYS A 65 -35.70 -6.33 -8.25
CA LYS A 65 -34.81 -5.52 -7.42
C LYS A 65 -34.55 -6.21 -6.08
N CYS A 66 -33.30 -6.22 -5.66
CA CYS A 66 -32.86 -6.57 -4.31
C CYS A 66 -31.77 -5.60 -3.86
N TYR A 67 -31.30 -5.78 -2.63
CA TYR A 67 -30.20 -4.98 -2.10
C TYR A 67 -29.11 -5.91 -1.56
N ARG A 68 -27.85 -5.54 -1.74
CA ARG A 68 -26.69 -6.24 -1.17
C ARG A 68 -25.97 -5.31 -0.20
N LEU A 69 -26.08 -5.62 1.08
CA LEU A 69 -25.62 -4.76 2.16
C LEU A 69 -24.32 -5.27 2.76
N PRO A 70 -23.30 -4.43 2.98
CA PRO A 70 -22.11 -4.79 3.75
C PRO A 70 -22.47 -5.04 5.22
N LYS A 71 -21.55 -5.68 5.96
CA LYS A 71 -21.72 -6.01 7.39
C LYS A 71 -22.26 -4.83 8.21
N ARG A 72 -21.69 -3.63 8.05
CA ARG A 72 -22.06 -2.44 8.83
C ARG A 72 -23.53 -2.06 8.62
N GLU A 73 -23.97 -2.01 7.37
CA GLU A 73 -25.33 -1.61 6.99
C GLU A 73 -26.35 -2.67 7.39
N VAL A 74 -25.99 -3.96 7.31
CA VAL A 74 -26.79 -5.03 7.88
C VAL A 74 -26.98 -4.84 9.39
N LEU A 75 -25.89 -4.53 10.13
CA LEU A 75 -25.96 -4.29 11.58
C LEU A 75 -26.85 -3.09 11.94
N ILE A 76 -26.81 -2.02 11.13
CA ILE A 76 -27.68 -0.85 11.29
C ILE A 76 -29.14 -1.25 11.07
N LEU A 77 -29.45 -2.03 10.02
CA LEU A 77 -30.80 -2.50 9.73
C LEU A 77 -31.37 -3.34 10.89
N VAL A 78 -30.61 -4.33 11.36
CA VAL A 78 -31.07 -5.23 12.43
C VAL A 78 -31.14 -4.57 13.80
N SER A 79 -30.53 -3.40 13.96
CA SER A 79 -30.62 -2.62 15.21
C SER A 79 -32.07 -2.26 15.57
N GLY A 80 -32.96 -2.16 14.57
CA GLY A 80 -34.40 -1.95 14.74
C GLY A 80 -35.26 -3.22 14.76
N TYR A 81 -34.67 -4.41 14.58
CA TYR A 81 -35.42 -5.68 14.59
C TYR A 81 -35.52 -6.27 16.00
N SER A 82 -36.40 -7.26 16.20
CA SER A 82 -36.46 -7.97 17.49
C SER A 82 -35.15 -8.68 17.80
N VAL A 83 -34.90 -8.95 19.09
CA VAL A 83 -33.65 -9.57 19.57
C VAL A 83 -33.42 -10.93 18.90
N GLU A 84 -34.47 -11.73 18.72
CA GLU A 84 -34.40 -13.05 18.08
C GLU A 84 -33.96 -12.98 16.62
N LEU A 85 -34.54 -12.05 15.84
CA LEU A 85 -34.20 -11.87 14.43
C LEU A 85 -32.78 -11.34 14.26
N ARG A 86 -32.38 -10.45 15.16
CA ARG A 86 -31.03 -9.87 15.21
C ARG A 86 -29.97 -10.93 15.48
N ALA A 87 -30.22 -11.83 16.43
CA ALA A 87 -29.31 -12.93 16.75
C ALA A 87 -29.04 -13.81 15.51
N LYS A 88 -30.10 -14.24 14.80
CA LYS A 88 -29.95 -15.06 13.57
C LYS A 88 -29.08 -14.40 12.50
N ILE A 89 -29.20 -13.08 12.33
CA ILE A 89 -28.39 -12.35 11.35
C ILE A 89 -26.95 -12.20 11.83
N ILE A 90 -26.73 -11.93 13.13
CA ILE A 90 -25.38 -11.85 13.71
C ILE A 90 -24.67 -13.20 13.57
N ASP A 91 -25.33 -14.30 13.92
CA ASP A 91 -24.78 -15.66 13.80
C ASP A 91 -24.38 -15.97 12.34
N ARG A 92 -25.20 -15.54 11.37
CA ARG A 92 -24.89 -15.69 9.96
C ARG A 92 -23.67 -14.87 9.54
N LEU A 93 -23.55 -13.63 10.01
CA LEU A 93 -22.38 -12.78 9.73
C LEU A 93 -21.10 -13.35 10.35
N GLU A 94 -21.17 -13.82 11.59
CA GLU A 94 -20.02 -14.50 12.25
C GLU A 94 -19.61 -15.77 11.53
N TYR A 95 -20.57 -16.57 11.06
CA TYR A 95 -20.28 -17.74 10.24
C TYR A 95 -19.51 -17.36 8.96
N LEU A 96 -19.97 -16.34 8.23
CA LEU A 96 -19.29 -15.85 7.03
C LEU A 96 -17.88 -15.32 7.35
N GLU A 97 -17.70 -14.64 8.49
CA GLU A 97 -16.39 -14.18 8.97
C GLU A 97 -15.44 -15.35 9.23
N ASN A 98 -15.93 -16.41 9.86
CA ASN A 98 -15.14 -17.59 10.16
C ASN A 98 -14.77 -18.37 8.90
N GLU A 99 -15.67 -18.48 7.92
CA GLU A 99 -15.38 -19.11 6.63
C GLU A 99 -14.34 -18.30 5.83
N LEU A 100 -14.45 -16.96 5.82
CA LEU A 100 -13.46 -16.10 5.19
C LEU A 100 -12.08 -16.23 5.87
N LYS A 101 -12.05 -16.29 7.21
CA LYS A 101 -10.83 -16.58 7.97
C LYS A 101 -10.25 -17.93 7.56
N LYS A 102 -11.03 -19.02 7.54
CA LYS A 102 -10.55 -20.35 7.12
C LYS A 102 -9.97 -20.35 5.70
N GLN A 103 -10.56 -19.61 4.77
CA GLN A 103 -10.02 -19.48 3.41
C GLN A 103 -8.72 -18.66 3.39
N SER A 104 -8.59 -17.64 4.25
CA SER A 104 -7.37 -16.86 4.42
C SER A 104 -6.26 -17.65 5.12
N TYR A 105 -6.64 -18.55 6.04
CA TYR A 105 -5.77 -19.51 6.71
C TYR A 105 -5.82 -20.85 5.97
N LYS A 106 -5.32 -20.89 4.73
CA LYS A 106 -4.79 -22.17 4.23
C LYS A 106 -3.46 -22.35 4.96
N PRO A 107 -3.35 -23.20 6.00
CA PRO A 107 -2.06 -23.43 6.62
C PRO A 107 -1.12 -23.89 5.52
N LEU A 108 0.00 -23.18 5.34
CA LEU A 108 1.03 -23.64 4.43
C LEU A 108 1.33 -25.09 4.79
N SER A 109 1.36 -25.97 3.79
CA SER A 109 1.87 -27.31 4.02
C SER A 109 3.26 -27.19 4.66
N LEU A 110 3.63 -28.13 5.54
CA LEU A 110 4.95 -28.14 6.18
C LEU A 110 6.08 -27.96 5.14
N LYS A 111 5.91 -28.55 3.94
CA LYS A 111 6.82 -28.39 2.81
C LYS A 111 6.90 -26.95 2.29
N GLU A 112 5.76 -26.30 2.08
CA GLU A 112 5.69 -24.90 1.59
C GLU A 112 6.28 -23.94 2.62
N SER A 113 6.01 -24.17 3.92
CA SER A 113 6.59 -23.38 5.00
C SER A 113 8.12 -23.50 5.04
N LEU A 114 8.65 -24.71 4.88
CA LEU A 114 10.10 -24.93 4.88
C LEU A 114 10.77 -24.29 3.65
N GLN A 115 10.14 -24.38 2.47
CA GLN A 115 10.63 -23.71 1.25
C GLN A 115 10.67 -22.19 1.43
N MET A 116 9.62 -21.60 1.99
CA MET A 116 9.58 -20.17 2.28
C MET A 116 10.66 -19.75 3.29
N GLN A 117 10.90 -20.56 4.33
CA GLN A 117 11.96 -20.30 5.31
C GLN A 117 13.35 -20.33 4.66
N LEU A 118 13.62 -21.30 3.78
CA LEU A 118 14.88 -21.37 3.03
C LEU A 118 15.09 -20.13 2.16
N GLU A 119 14.07 -19.72 1.41
CA GLU A 119 14.12 -18.51 0.56
C GLU A 119 14.39 -17.24 1.39
N LEU A 120 13.75 -17.12 2.55
CA LEU A 120 13.98 -16.00 3.47
C LEU A 120 15.41 -15.99 4.03
N LEU A 121 15.97 -17.15 4.35
CA LEU A 121 17.35 -17.28 4.80
C LEU A 121 18.33 -16.84 3.70
N GLU A 122 18.18 -17.35 2.49
CA GLU A 122 19.02 -16.97 1.34
C GLU A 122 18.94 -15.46 1.05
N ARG A 123 17.75 -14.87 1.13
CA ARG A 123 17.56 -13.43 0.95
C ARG A 123 18.25 -12.63 2.05
N ASN A 124 18.15 -13.07 3.29
CA ASN A 124 18.81 -12.40 4.42
C ASN A 124 20.33 -12.47 4.31
N GLU A 125 20.89 -13.60 3.89
CA GLU A 125 22.34 -13.73 3.65
C GLU A 125 22.82 -12.77 2.56
N LYS A 126 22.09 -12.67 1.45
CA LYS A 126 22.40 -11.70 0.37
C LYS A 126 22.37 -10.26 0.88
N LEU A 127 21.34 -9.90 1.63
CA LEU A 127 21.21 -8.56 2.21
C LEU A 127 22.32 -8.26 3.21
N GLN A 128 22.78 -9.25 3.98
CA GLN A 128 23.91 -9.08 4.90
C GLN A 128 25.20 -8.79 4.15
N ILE A 129 25.49 -9.54 3.07
CA ILE A 129 26.67 -9.33 2.23
C ILE A 129 26.63 -7.92 1.61
N GLU A 130 25.50 -7.53 1.03
CA GLU A 130 25.32 -6.20 0.44
C GLU A 130 25.52 -5.09 1.47
N ASN A 131 24.96 -5.23 2.67
CA ASN A 131 25.14 -4.28 3.76
C ASN A 131 26.61 -4.16 4.19
N VAL A 132 27.36 -5.26 4.21
CA VAL A 132 28.80 -5.23 4.52
C VAL A 132 29.55 -4.47 3.43
N ASN A 133 29.26 -4.74 2.15
CA ASN A 133 29.89 -4.05 1.02
C ASN A 133 29.61 -2.55 1.05
N LEU A 134 28.34 -2.14 1.17
CA LEU A 134 27.95 -0.74 1.26
C LEU A 134 28.59 -0.02 2.46
N LYS A 135 28.73 -0.70 3.60
CA LYS A 135 29.44 -0.14 4.77
C LYS A 135 30.92 0.06 4.49
N ASN A 136 31.56 -0.83 3.75
CA ASN A 136 32.96 -0.69 3.38
C ASN A 136 33.15 0.45 2.38
N GLU A 137 32.33 0.51 1.33
CA GLU A 137 32.33 1.62 0.36
C GLU A 137 32.07 2.97 1.05
N ALA A 138 31.14 3.03 1.99
CA ALA A 138 30.87 4.25 2.76
C ALA A 138 32.09 4.69 3.59
N LYS A 139 32.86 3.74 4.15
CA LYS A 139 34.11 4.05 4.86
C LYS A 139 35.20 4.55 3.91
N GLU A 140 35.35 3.92 2.75
CA GLU A 140 36.32 4.33 1.73
C GLU A 140 36.01 5.71 1.16
N ASN A 141 34.73 6.03 0.98
CA ASN A 141 34.27 7.32 0.47
C ASN A 141 34.17 8.41 1.55
N ALA A 142 34.21 8.07 2.84
CA ALA A 142 34.09 9.04 3.94
C ALA A 142 35.11 10.20 3.85
N PRO A 143 36.40 9.98 3.53
CA PRO A 143 37.36 11.06 3.34
C PRO A 143 37.01 11.99 2.17
N LEU A 144 36.53 11.44 1.05
CA LEU A 144 36.14 12.20 -0.13
C LEU A 144 34.92 13.09 0.16
N ILE A 145 33.90 12.52 0.81
CA ILE A 145 32.70 13.25 1.23
C ILE A 145 33.06 14.35 2.24
N HIS A 146 33.91 14.03 3.22
CA HIS A 146 34.40 15.01 4.19
C HIS A 146 35.14 16.17 3.52
N PHE A 147 35.96 15.88 2.51
CA PHE A 147 36.65 16.91 1.71
C PHE A 147 35.67 17.77 0.91
N ALA A 148 34.71 17.15 0.20
CA ALA A 148 33.69 17.87 -0.57
C ALA A 148 32.84 18.80 0.31
N ASN A 149 32.45 18.33 1.51
CA ASN A 149 31.74 19.15 2.48
C ASN A 149 32.60 20.33 2.96
N ARG A 150 33.89 20.11 3.24
CA ARG A 150 34.79 21.20 3.63
C ARG A 150 34.92 22.27 2.54
N ILE A 151 35.08 21.88 1.28
CA ILE A 151 35.14 22.86 0.16
C ILE A 151 33.85 23.66 0.10
N LYS A 152 32.69 22.99 0.16
CA LYS A 152 31.37 23.62 0.06
C LYS A 152 31.15 24.71 1.12
N ASP A 153 31.64 24.49 2.33
CA ASP A 153 31.42 25.40 3.47
C ASP A 153 32.46 26.55 3.56
N THR A 154 33.49 26.55 2.70
CA THR A 154 34.48 27.65 2.64
C THR A 154 34.03 28.79 1.73
N ASN A 155 33.99 30.01 2.27
CA ASN A 155 33.81 31.25 1.49
C ASN A 155 35.14 31.89 1.05
N ASP A 156 36.28 31.30 1.41
CA ASP A 156 37.63 31.81 1.13
C ASP A 156 38.16 31.38 -0.26
N ALA A 157 37.26 31.16 -1.22
CA ALA A 157 37.63 30.80 -2.58
C ALA A 157 38.14 32.02 -3.35
N ILE A 158 39.32 31.90 -3.96
CA ILE A 158 39.88 32.92 -4.86
C ILE A 158 39.81 32.43 -6.31
N LEU A 159 39.69 33.36 -7.26
CA LEU A 159 39.78 33.03 -8.67
C LEU A 159 41.20 32.58 -9.02
N ILE A 160 41.32 31.62 -9.93
CA ILE A 160 42.62 31.08 -10.38
C ILE A 160 43.53 32.17 -10.97
N ARG A 161 42.94 33.22 -11.55
CA ARG A 161 43.66 34.42 -11.98
C ARG A 161 44.37 35.11 -10.82
N ASP A 162 43.67 35.31 -9.71
CA ASP A 162 44.21 36.01 -8.55
C ASP A 162 45.21 35.12 -7.81
N PHE A 163 45.01 33.80 -7.84
CA PHE A 163 46.01 32.85 -7.38
C PHE A 163 47.31 32.91 -8.21
N ALA A 164 47.21 33.01 -9.55
CA ALA A 164 48.37 33.17 -10.42
C ALA A 164 49.17 34.46 -10.11
N LYS A 165 48.48 35.58 -9.81
CA LYS A 165 49.12 36.82 -9.36
C LYS A 165 49.86 36.64 -8.04
N ILE A 166 49.24 35.99 -7.05
CA ILE A 166 49.85 35.73 -5.74
C ILE A 166 51.12 34.87 -5.88
N LEU A 167 51.12 33.85 -6.75
CA LEU A 167 52.29 33.01 -7.02
C LEU A 167 53.47 33.82 -7.57
N TYR A 168 53.19 34.78 -8.44
CA TYR A 168 54.22 35.69 -8.94
C TYR A 168 54.72 36.64 -7.86
N GLU A 169 53.81 37.28 -7.11
CA GLU A 169 54.16 38.27 -6.08
C GLU A 169 55.00 37.69 -4.95
N LYS A 170 54.58 36.54 -4.40
CA LYS A 170 55.20 35.92 -3.22
C LYS A 170 56.36 34.98 -3.57
N ASN A 171 56.21 34.21 -4.64
CA ASN A 171 57.15 33.11 -4.94
C ASN A 171 57.95 33.36 -6.24
N LYS A 172 57.73 34.49 -6.92
CA LYS A 172 58.37 34.83 -8.21
C LYS A 172 58.17 33.77 -9.29
N ILE A 173 57.06 33.03 -9.22
CA ILE A 173 56.68 32.04 -10.23
C ILE A 173 55.88 32.75 -11.32
N GLU A 174 56.46 32.88 -12.51
CA GLU A 174 55.80 33.51 -13.66
C GLU A 174 54.94 32.50 -14.44
N ILE A 175 53.67 32.40 -14.04
CA ILE A 175 52.69 31.52 -14.69
C ILE A 175 51.37 32.26 -14.95
N GLY A 176 50.91 32.19 -16.20
CA GLY A 176 49.62 32.77 -16.59
C GLY A 176 48.45 31.83 -16.26
N GLU A 177 47.25 32.41 -16.10
CA GLU A 177 45.99 31.71 -15.77
C GLU A 177 45.80 30.41 -16.59
N LYS A 178 45.90 30.48 -17.92
CA LYS A 178 45.71 29.31 -18.82
C LYS A 178 46.74 28.20 -18.61
N ARG A 179 48.00 28.58 -18.34
CA ARG A 179 49.09 27.62 -18.08
C ARG A 179 48.94 26.99 -16.71
N LEU A 180 48.45 27.74 -15.73
CA LEU A 180 48.13 27.23 -14.39
C LEU A 180 46.97 26.24 -14.43
N PHE A 181 45.91 26.53 -15.19
CA PHE A 181 44.81 25.58 -15.42
C PHE A 181 45.28 24.28 -16.08
N ALA A 182 46.12 24.38 -17.11
CA ALA A 182 46.70 23.19 -17.76
C ALA A 182 47.52 22.37 -16.75
N PHE A 183 48.43 23.02 -16.02
CA PHE A 183 49.25 22.38 -14.99
C PHE A 183 48.41 21.67 -13.91
N LEU A 184 47.36 22.32 -13.40
CA LEU A 184 46.51 21.73 -12.38
C LEU A 184 45.68 20.55 -12.90
N ARG A 185 45.27 20.56 -14.17
CA ARG A 185 44.59 19.42 -14.82
C ARG A 185 45.55 18.26 -15.08
N ASP A 186 46.74 18.55 -15.61
CA ASP A 186 47.76 17.53 -15.91
C ASP A 186 48.22 16.79 -14.65
N ASN A 187 48.19 17.48 -13.50
CA ASN A 187 48.53 16.89 -12.20
C ASN A 187 47.32 16.36 -11.41
N GLY A 188 46.11 16.38 -11.99
CA GLY A 188 44.91 15.80 -11.38
C GLY A 188 44.28 16.59 -10.23
N PHE A 189 44.63 17.88 -10.06
CA PHE A 189 44.02 18.76 -9.07
C PHE A 189 42.69 19.38 -9.54
N LEU A 190 42.46 19.44 -10.85
CA LEU A 190 41.20 19.88 -11.47
C LEU A 190 40.70 18.81 -12.45
N MET A 191 39.37 18.64 -12.54
CA MET A 191 38.75 17.77 -13.54
C MET A 191 38.97 18.31 -14.97
N SER A 192 38.99 17.41 -15.96
CA SER A 192 39.16 17.76 -17.37
C SER A 192 38.05 18.67 -17.91
N ASP A 193 36.86 18.57 -17.32
CA ASP A 193 35.59 19.10 -17.85
C ASP A 193 35.07 20.31 -17.06
N ASN A 194 35.89 20.90 -16.18
CA ASN A 194 35.52 22.04 -15.32
C ASN A 194 35.92 23.40 -15.94
#